data_AF-A0A920LQD5-F1
#
_entry.id   AF-A0A920LQD5-F1
#
_cell.length_a   1.000
_cell.length_b   1.000
_cell.length_c   1.000
_cell.angle_alpha   90.00
_cell.angle_beta   90.00
_cell.angle_gamma   90.00
#
_symmetry.space_group_name_H-M   'P 1'
#
loop_
_entity.id
_entity.type
_entity.pdbx_description
1 polymer ?
#
loop_
_entity_poly.entity_id
_entity_poly.type
_entity_poly.pdbx_seq_one_letter_code
_entity_poly.pdbx_strand_id
1 'polypeptide(L)'
;MRYFRHLRLSIGEARDWFAGLSDKLSGQESEIAARILKEINERLGFLVNVGLSYLSMARNSGTSPAASRSESALHRKSARA
;
A
#
# COMPACT_ATOMS: atom_id res chain seq x y z
N MET A 1 14.47 14.23 -1.79
CA MET A 1 13.06 13.79 -1.75
C MET A 1 12.61 13.16 -3.08
N ARG A 2 13.10 11.98 -3.49
CA ARG A 2 12.62 11.29 -4.72
C ARG A 2 11.94 9.94 -4.46
N TYR A 3 12.18 9.30 -3.31
CA TYR A 3 11.66 7.97 -2.99
C TYR A 3 10.16 7.91 -2.66
N PHE A 4 9.55 9.03 -2.24
CA PHE A 4 8.14 9.05 -1.81
C PHE A 4 7.12 8.88 -2.95
N ARG A 5 7.54 9.02 -4.22
CA ARG A 5 6.62 8.88 -5.36
C ARG A 5 6.00 7.48 -5.43
N HIS A 6 6.77 6.45 -5.07
CA HIS A 6 6.36 5.06 -5.26
C HIS A 6 5.39 4.61 -4.17
N LEU A 7 5.41 5.25 -2.99
CA LEU A 7 4.44 5.01 -1.92
C LEU A 7 3.00 5.38 -2.31
N ARG A 8 2.80 6.21 -3.34
CA ARG A 8 1.46 6.57 -3.82
C ARG A 8 0.84 5.54 -4.76
N LEU A 9 1.63 4.59 -5.28
CA LEU A 9 1.14 3.54 -6.16
C LEU A 9 0.17 2.61 -5.42
N SER A 10 -0.81 2.06 -6.14
CA SER A 10 -1.54 0.88 -5.69
C SER A 10 -0.60 -0.32 -5.57
N ILE A 11 -0.97 -1.31 -4.78
CA ILE A 11 -0.20 -2.55 -4.63
C ILE A 11 0.01 -3.24 -5.99
N GLY A 12 -1.00 -3.20 -6.87
CA GLY A 12 -0.88 -3.71 -8.25
C GLY A 12 0.17 -2.95 -9.07
N GLU A 13 0.08 -1.63 -9.12
CA GLU A 13 1.06 -0.80 -9.85
C GLU A 13 2.47 -0.91 -9.26
N ALA A 14 2.59 -1.04 -7.94
CA ALA A 14 3.86 -1.26 -7.28
C ALA A 14 4.46 -2.60 -7.68
N ARG A 15 3.66 -3.68 -7.71
CA ARG A 15 4.10 -5.01 -8.17
C ARG A 15 4.67 -4.93 -9.58
N ASP A 16 3.96 -4.31 -10.50
CA ASP A 16 4.38 -4.24 -11.90
C ASP A 16 5.68 -3.42 -12.04
N TRP A 17 5.82 -2.35 -11.25
CA TRP A 17 7.03 -1.55 -11.23
C TRP A 17 8.25 -2.31 -10.69
N PHE A 18 8.10 -3.02 -9.57
CA PHE A 18 9.17 -3.82 -8.96
C PHE A 18 9.54 -5.06 -9.79
N ALA A 19 8.59 -5.62 -10.55
CA ALA A 19 8.86 -6.70 -11.49
C ALA A 19 9.83 -6.27 -12.61
N GLY A 20 9.67 -5.06 -13.13
CA GLY A 20 10.56 -4.48 -14.16
C GLY A 20 11.79 -3.74 -13.62
N LEU A 21 12.00 -3.71 -12.30
CA LEU A 21 13.15 -3.02 -11.71
C LEU A 21 14.44 -3.84 -11.86
N SER A 22 14.34 -5.17 -11.85
CA SER A 22 15.49 -6.08 -12.02
C SER A 22 16.25 -5.81 -13.32
N ASP A 23 15.54 -5.49 -14.40
CA ASP A 23 16.13 -5.21 -15.72
C ASP A 23 16.90 -3.88 -15.77
N LYS A 24 16.73 -3.02 -14.76
CA LYS A 24 17.39 -1.71 -14.66
C LYS A 24 18.64 -1.72 -13.77
N LEU A 25 18.88 -2.83 -13.08
CA LEU A 25 20.05 -2.99 -12.21
C LEU A 25 21.12 -3.77 -12.94
N SER A 26 22.39 -3.38 -12.77
CA SER A 26 23.51 -4.07 -13.40
C SER A 26 24.69 -4.20 -12.43
N GLY A 27 25.51 -5.24 -12.63
CA GLY A 27 26.68 -5.50 -11.81
C GLY A 27 26.35 -5.72 -10.32
N GLN A 28 27.12 -5.08 -9.44
CA GLN A 28 27.01 -5.25 -7.99
C GLN A 28 25.63 -4.86 -7.43
N GLU A 29 24.96 -3.87 -8.03
CA GLU A 29 23.63 -3.45 -7.56
C GLU A 29 22.60 -4.56 -7.74
N SER A 30 22.70 -5.34 -8.83
CA SER A 30 21.82 -6.49 -9.07
C SER A 30 22.07 -7.60 -8.05
N GLU A 31 23.33 -7.90 -7.72
CA GLU A 31 23.66 -8.92 -6.71
C GLU A 31 23.12 -8.55 -5.32
N ILE A 32 23.30 -7.29 -4.92
CA ILE A 32 22.83 -6.79 -3.62
C ILE A 32 21.29 -6.76 -3.59
N ALA A 33 20.65 -6.33 -4.68
CA ALA A 33 19.21 -6.15 -4.73
C ALA A 33 18.44 -7.46 -4.98
N ALA A 34 19.04 -8.50 -5.57
CA ALA A 34 18.33 -9.72 -6.00
C ALA A 34 17.48 -10.35 -4.88
N ARG A 35 18.06 -10.52 -3.69
CA ARG A 35 17.35 -11.12 -2.55
C ARG A 35 16.22 -10.22 -2.03
N ILE A 36 16.45 -8.91 -1.99
CA ILE A 36 15.47 -7.94 -1.51
C ILE A 36 14.31 -7.80 -2.50
N LEU A 37 14.61 -7.72 -3.80
CA LEU A 37 13.60 -7.64 -4.86
C LEU A 37 12.74 -8.90 -4.94
N LYS A 38 13.33 -10.08 -4.70
CA LYS A 38 12.57 -11.33 -4.59
C LYS A 38 11.52 -11.25 -3.47
N GLU A 39 11.95 -10.87 -2.26
CA GLU A 39 11.06 -10.74 -1.09
C GLU A 39 9.95 -9.69 -1.32
N ILE A 40 10.29 -8.55 -1.92
CA ILE A 40 9.31 -7.50 -2.25
C ILE A 40 8.27 -8.02 -3.24
N ASN A 41 8.69 -8.67 -4.34
CA ASN A 41 7.79 -9.21 -5.35
C ASN A 41 6.90 -10.33 -4.78
N GLU A 42 7.43 -11.19 -3.92
CA GLU A 42 6.64 -12.24 -3.25
C GLU A 42 5.56 -11.65 -2.33
N ARG A 43 5.89 -10.62 -1.53
CA ARG A 43 4.93 -9.95 -0.65
C ARG A 43 3.86 -9.18 -1.43
N LEU A 44 4.26 -8.42 -2.45
CA LEU A 44 3.31 -7.70 -3.31
C LEU A 44 2.42 -8.70 -4.07
N GLY A 45 2.99 -9.79 -4.57
CA GLY A 45 2.24 -10.89 -5.21
C GLY A 45 1.23 -11.52 -4.27
N PHE A 46 1.61 -11.81 -3.02
CA PHE A 46 0.70 -12.29 -1.99
C PHE A 46 -0.47 -11.33 -1.77
N LEU A 47 -0.20 -10.03 -1.58
CA LEU A 47 -1.23 -9.00 -1.38
C LEU A 47 -2.18 -8.88 -2.57
N VAL A 48 -1.67 -9.01 -3.81
CA VAL A 48 -2.51 -9.07 -5.01
C VAL A 48 -3.38 -10.32 -5.01
N ASN A 49 -2.82 -11.48 -4.67
CA ASN A 49 -3.54 -12.76 -4.68
C ASN A 49 -4.68 -12.81 -3.65
N VAL A 50 -4.53 -12.14 -2.50
CA VAL A 50 -5.62 -12.01 -1.50
C VAL A 50 -6.61 -10.89 -1.83
N GLY A 51 -6.47 -10.23 -2.98
CA GLY A 51 -7.42 -9.24 -3.50
C GLY A 51 -7.17 -7.80 -3.06
N LEU A 52 -6.00 -7.45 -2.51
CA LEU A 52 -5.69 -6.10 -2.03
C LEU A 52 -5.01 -5.20 -3.08
N SER A 53 -5.01 -5.59 -4.35
CA SER A 53 -4.28 -4.90 -5.43
C SER A 53 -4.63 -3.42 -5.59
N TYR A 54 -5.84 -3.01 -5.21
CA TYR A 54 -6.35 -1.63 -5.33
C TYR A 54 -5.93 -0.68 -4.19
N LEU A 55 -5.37 -1.20 -3.09
CA LEU A 55 -4.96 -0.35 -1.97
C LEU A 55 -3.65 0.39 -2.28
N SER A 56 -3.59 1.67 -1.94
CA SER A 56 -2.36 2.47 -2.07
C SER A 56 -1.44 2.26 -0.86
N MET A 57 -0.13 2.13 -1.11
CA MET A 57 0.86 1.85 -0.06
C MET A 57 1.01 2.98 0.97
N ALA A 58 0.68 4.22 0.60
CA ALA A 58 0.84 5.42 1.43
C ALA A 58 -0.12 5.48 2.64
N ARG A 59 -1.10 4.58 2.75
CA ARG A 59 -2.12 4.59 3.82
C ARG A 59 -2.23 3.31 4.65
N ASN A 60 -1.34 2.33 4.48
CA ASN A 60 -1.43 1.08 5.26
C ASN A 60 -0.58 1.06 6.55
N SER A 61 0.19 2.12 6.85
CA SER A 61 1.00 2.20 8.08
C SER A 61 0.35 3.01 9.22
N GLY A 62 -0.93 3.36 9.09
CA GLY A 62 -1.70 4.04 10.13
C GLY A 62 -3.09 3.41 10.20
N THR A 63 -3.35 2.66 11.26
CA THR A 63 -4.67 2.38 11.85
C THR A 63 -5.85 2.36 10.86
N SER A 64 -6.37 1.17 10.58
CA SER A 64 -7.73 0.98 10.08
C SER A 64 -8.69 1.96 10.79
N PRO A 65 -9.38 2.89 10.10
CA PRO A 65 -10.35 3.78 10.74
C PRO A 65 -11.66 3.02 11.04
N ALA A 66 -11.56 1.76 11.48
CA ALA A 66 -12.70 0.94 11.89
C ALA A 66 -13.10 1.16 13.35
N ALA A 67 -12.41 2.02 14.11
CA ALA A 67 -12.65 2.20 15.55
C ALA A 67 -12.71 3.68 16.03
N SER A 68 -13.21 4.60 15.21
CA SER A 68 -13.67 5.91 15.73
C SER A 68 -15.10 6.18 15.27
N ARG A 69 -16.02 5.34 15.73
CA ARG A 69 -17.45 5.64 15.73
C ARG A 69 -17.75 6.49 16.96
N SER A 70 -17.29 7.74 16.94
CA SER A 70 -17.62 8.73 17.96
C SER A 70 -19.10 9.13 17.78
N GLU A 71 -19.95 8.52 18.60
CA GLU A 71 -21.04 9.14 19.33
C GLU A 71 -21.46 10.55 18.84
N SER A 72 -22.42 10.60 17.93
CA SER A 72 -23.11 11.84 17.52
C SER A 72 -24.53 11.53 17.07
N ALA A 73 -25.25 10.76 17.89
CA ALA A 73 -26.65 10.40 17.69
C ALA A 73 -27.62 11.04 18.69
N LEU A 74 -27.20 12.06 19.47
CA LEU A 74 -28.08 12.71 20.45
C LEU A 74 -28.06 14.23 20.33
N HIS A 75 -28.30 14.77 19.13
CA HIS A 75 -28.76 16.15 19.02
C HIS A 75 -29.48 16.48 17.72
N ARG A 76 -30.70 15.96 17.49
CA ARG A 76 -31.71 16.68 16.68
C ARG A 76 -33.12 16.43 17.19
N LYS A 77 -33.61 17.42 17.95
CA LYS A 77 -34.95 18.02 17.89
C LYS A 77 -36.15 17.08 17.64
N SER A 78 -36.93 16.87 18.70
CA SER A 78 -38.38 16.69 18.61
C SER A 78 -39.05 17.58 19.66
N ALA A 79 -38.97 18.89 19.44
CA ALA A 79 -40.01 19.82 19.83
C ALA A 79 -40.91 19.99 18.60
N ARG A 80 -41.95 19.15 18.47
CA ARG A 80 -43.24 19.47 17.83
C ARG A 80 -44.21 18.28 17.94
N ALA A 81 -45.03 18.29 19.00
CA ALA A 81 -46.44 17.90 19.05
C ALA A 81 -46.88 18.00 20.52
#